data_AF-A0A9D0ZN79-F1
#
_entry.id   AF-A0A9D0ZN79-F1
#
_cell.length_a   1.000
_cell.length_b   1.000
_cell.length_c   1.000
_cell.angle_alpha   90.00
_cell.angle_beta   90.00
_cell.angle_gamma   90.00
#
_symmetry.space_group_name_H-M   'P 1'
#
loop_
_entity.id
_entity.type
_entity.pdbx_description
1 polymer ?
#
loop_
_entity_poly.entity_id
_entity_poly.type
_entity_poly.pdbx_seq_one_letter_code
_entity_poly.pdbx_strand_id
1 'polypeptide(L)'
;MKKLFLTLLIFGMALLLSACGCQHGNTEVTGAVEATCAQEGYTGDTVCLDCGETVAEGEATAMLPHTEVVEGALEATCTLDGYTGDTVCSVCGATIGTGEAIPATGHGETQLVGYREPTCEREGYTGDEVCVDCNLVLKAGEPIDKLPHTPGEPQYAAEATCTEEGYTGNIYCSVCGEWLENGEDIPRLPHTLENVTGAAEASCTREGYTGTGTCSVCGEVVEGETSPRLEHTWVDGVCSVCGWAQPGLYVEGALEMTWDELAEGGYLTFSDEGATLTGVHEGLYGRLVVSEDVTAYGGTAFLSSSLEEVWSPCTIPEINGAFGGAPELKTVRFFGDVTDLGYACFRGAEKLESIVIPDSVRVIPEQCFSGCASLASVTLPASLETIDGDAFSGTAALTHIEFPEGLKAIGGGAFYGSGLTEAALPASVEEIGMGAFSGCNSLARLDLSQTAVTSMYDPVSYLPALTELLLPHGLESGDGVLPYDSQVEALVIPDGVTEFSIHGNDSFYPNEALKSIVWPVSLKSASGFNAAVALETVYYRGSELEWSLIDFGDEAEHFAAVDVVYNYEGE
;
A
#
# COMPACT_ATOMS: atom_id res chain seq x y z
N MET A 1 -100.74 79.01 -29.47
CA MET A 1 -101.93 79.61 -30.09
C MET A 1 -102.65 80.38 -28.98
N LYS A 2 -102.61 81.70 -28.80
CA LYS A 2 -102.94 82.86 -29.68
C LYS A 2 -104.24 82.72 -30.49
N LYS A 3 -105.22 83.53 -30.05
CA LYS A 3 -106.22 84.34 -30.80
C LYS A 3 -107.64 83.80 -31.07
N LEU A 4 -108.59 84.58 -30.51
CA LEU A 4 -109.84 85.13 -31.08
C LEU A 4 -111.01 84.16 -31.39
N PHE A 5 -112.16 84.28 -30.71
CA PHE A 5 -113.29 85.20 -30.99
C PHE A 5 -114.47 85.02 -29.99
N LEU A 6 -115.03 86.16 -29.55
CA LEU A 6 -116.45 86.51 -29.25
C LEU A 6 -117.26 85.83 -28.12
N THR A 7 -118.24 86.41 -27.40
CA THR A 7 -118.66 87.74 -26.84
C THR A 7 -120.00 87.50 -26.05
N LEU A 8 -120.41 88.48 -25.22
CA LEU A 8 -121.77 88.83 -24.74
C LEU A 8 -122.30 88.06 -23.50
N LEU A 9 -122.98 88.64 -22.48
CA LEU A 9 -123.36 90.00 -22.06
C LEU A 9 -124.11 89.84 -20.69
N ILE A 10 -123.81 90.62 -19.64
CA ILE A 10 -124.64 91.70 -19.01
C ILE A 10 -125.65 91.36 -17.85
N PHE A 11 -125.44 92.13 -16.76
CA PHE A 11 -126.32 92.76 -15.74
C PHE A 11 -127.21 92.00 -14.74
N GLY A 12 -127.16 92.47 -13.48
CA GLY A 12 -128.38 92.87 -12.76
C GLY A 12 -128.35 92.86 -11.22
N MET A 13 -128.63 94.03 -10.60
CA MET A 13 -129.35 94.24 -9.32
C MET A 13 -128.66 93.81 -8.00
N ALA A 14 -128.88 94.40 -6.82
CA ALA A 14 -129.56 95.62 -6.35
C ALA A 14 -129.36 95.71 -4.81
N LEU A 15 -129.33 96.94 -4.29
CA LEU A 15 -129.96 97.42 -3.04
C LEU A 15 -129.78 96.71 -1.66
N LEU A 16 -129.40 97.51 -0.65
CA LEU A 16 -130.02 97.76 0.69
C LEU A 16 -128.92 98.09 1.73
N LEU A 17 -128.74 99.38 2.12
CA LEU A 17 -129.21 100.01 3.38
C LEU A 17 -128.67 99.32 4.64
N SER A 18 -128.02 99.93 5.64
CA SER A 18 -128.02 101.29 6.24
C SER A 18 -126.82 101.34 7.24
N ALA A 19 -126.28 102.45 7.76
CA ALA A 19 -126.77 103.81 7.95
C ALA A 19 -125.58 104.80 8.08
N CYS A 20 -125.62 105.86 7.25
CA CYS A 20 -125.21 107.27 7.47
C CYS A 20 -123.78 107.60 8.01
N GLY A 21 -122.99 108.46 7.34
CA GLY A 21 -123.35 109.41 6.26
C GLY A 21 -122.19 110.15 5.58
N CYS A 22 -121.18 109.45 5.03
CA CYS A 22 -120.21 109.98 4.06
C CYS A 22 -120.39 109.28 2.68
N GLN A 23 -120.25 109.99 1.55
CA GLN A 23 -120.55 109.46 0.19
C GLN A 23 -119.34 108.85 -0.57
N HIS A 24 -118.18 108.67 0.09
CA HIS A 24 -116.98 107.94 -0.42
C HIS A 24 -116.59 108.22 -1.89
N GLY A 25 -116.51 109.48 -2.31
CA GLY A 25 -116.26 109.87 -3.71
C GLY A 25 -114.79 110.06 -4.11
N ASN A 26 -113.83 110.01 -3.19
CA ASN A 26 -112.43 110.38 -3.42
C ASN A 26 -111.48 109.28 -2.92
N THR A 27 -110.90 108.45 -3.81
CA THR A 27 -110.12 107.24 -3.45
C THR A 27 -108.82 107.06 -4.28
N GLU A 28 -107.77 106.39 -3.74
CA GLU A 28 -106.52 106.02 -4.45
C GLU A 28 -106.05 104.58 -4.15
N VAL A 29 -105.17 103.99 -5.00
CA VAL A 29 -104.59 102.64 -4.83
C VAL A 29 -103.14 102.70 -4.35
N THR A 30 -102.79 101.91 -3.32
CA THR A 30 -101.42 101.85 -2.76
C THR A 30 -100.92 100.41 -2.54
N GLY A 31 -99.62 100.16 -2.73
CA GLY A 31 -98.96 98.91 -2.28
C GLY A 31 -98.68 97.80 -3.31
N ALA A 32 -98.65 98.05 -4.63
CA ALA A 32 -98.46 96.98 -5.65
C ALA A 32 -96.98 96.53 -5.88
N VAL A 33 -96.72 95.23 -6.11
CA VAL A 33 -95.41 94.57 -6.39
C VAL A 33 -95.55 93.44 -7.44
N GLU A 34 -94.59 93.26 -8.38
CA GLU A 34 -94.60 92.16 -9.38
C GLU A 34 -93.91 90.86 -8.90
N ALA A 35 -94.30 89.69 -9.44
CA ALA A 35 -93.80 88.36 -9.05
C ALA A 35 -92.53 87.89 -9.82
N THR A 36 -91.68 87.08 -9.18
CA THR A 36 -90.46 86.43 -9.76
C THR A 36 -90.43 84.92 -9.47
N CYS A 37 -89.41 84.16 -9.96
CA CYS A 37 -89.27 82.73 -9.62
C CYS A 37 -88.85 82.45 -8.16
N ALA A 38 -88.74 83.49 -7.33
CA ALA A 38 -88.41 83.40 -5.92
C ALA A 38 -89.36 84.20 -4.99
N GLN A 39 -90.32 84.99 -5.51
CA GLN A 39 -91.25 85.79 -4.68
C GLN A 39 -92.58 86.11 -5.38
N GLU A 40 -93.70 86.05 -4.66
CA GLU A 40 -95.06 86.43 -5.14
C GLU A 40 -95.24 87.96 -5.26
N GLY A 41 -96.16 88.39 -6.13
CA GLY A 41 -96.57 89.79 -6.34
C GLY A 41 -97.91 90.15 -5.68
N TYR A 42 -98.27 91.44 -5.63
CA TYR A 42 -99.52 91.96 -5.02
C TYR A 42 -100.04 93.19 -5.79
N THR A 43 -101.36 93.37 -5.97
CA THR A 43 -101.92 94.43 -6.83
C THR A 43 -102.27 95.75 -6.12
N GLY A 44 -102.29 95.82 -4.78
CA GLY A 44 -102.51 97.03 -3.98
C GLY A 44 -103.98 97.38 -3.65
N ASP A 45 -104.21 98.06 -2.52
CA ASP A 45 -105.53 98.37 -1.94
C ASP A 45 -106.03 99.77 -2.30
N THR A 46 -107.35 99.94 -2.50
CA THR A 46 -108.04 101.20 -2.81
C THR A 46 -108.66 101.84 -1.55
N VAL A 47 -108.21 103.03 -1.16
CA VAL A 47 -108.58 103.69 0.11
C VAL A 47 -109.21 105.07 -0.12
N CYS A 48 -110.24 105.44 0.67
CA CYS A 48 -110.93 106.73 0.60
C CYS A 48 -110.17 107.83 1.36
N LEU A 49 -109.81 108.91 0.67
CA LEU A 49 -108.99 109.98 1.22
C LEU A 49 -109.76 110.93 2.16
N ASP A 50 -111.09 111.02 2.05
CA ASP A 50 -111.90 111.95 2.88
C ASP A 50 -112.26 111.40 4.27
N CYS A 51 -112.17 110.08 4.47
CA CYS A 51 -112.49 109.43 5.75
C CYS A 51 -111.47 108.37 6.19
N GLY A 52 -110.52 108.00 5.33
CA GLY A 52 -109.46 107.04 5.63
C GLY A 52 -109.88 105.57 5.58
N GLU A 53 -111.14 105.26 5.28
CA GLU A 53 -111.61 103.87 5.18
C GLU A 53 -111.25 103.25 3.82
N THR A 54 -110.77 102.00 3.88
CA THR A 54 -110.48 101.18 2.70
C THR A 54 -111.77 100.80 2.00
N VAL A 55 -111.84 101.08 0.70
CA VAL A 55 -113.05 100.87 -0.12
C VAL A 55 -112.98 99.54 -0.86
N ALA A 56 -111.77 99.04 -1.16
CA ALA A 56 -111.51 97.68 -1.66
C ALA A 56 -110.04 97.27 -1.44
N GLU A 57 -109.77 96.02 -1.05
CA GLU A 57 -108.41 95.46 -0.98
C GLU A 57 -107.96 94.83 -2.32
N GLY A 58 -106.64 94.79 -2.58
CA GLY A 58 -106.01 94.15 -3.75
C GLY A 58 -105.73 92.65 -3.57
N GLU A 59 -105.25 91.97 -4.63
CA GLU A 59 -105.01 90.51 -4.65
C GLU A 59 -103.54 90.15 -4.95
N ALA A 60 -103.10 88.95 -4.51
CA ALA A 60 -101.75 88.42 -4.76
C ALA A 60 -101.61 87.69 -6.11
N THR A 61 -100.40 87.69 -6.69
CA THR A 61 -100.04 87.00 -7.95
C THR A 61 -98.87 86.02 -7.76
N ALA A 62 -98.95 84.82 -8.35
CA ALA A 62 -98.03 83.70 -8.11
C ALA A 62 -96.65 83.80 -8.80
N MET A 63 -95.66 83.08 -8.26
CA MET A 63 -94.26 82.98 -8.75
C MET A 63 -94.11 82.32 -10.13
N LEU A 64 -92.99 82.63 -10.83
CA LEU A 64 -92.63 82.03 -12.13
C LEU A 64 -91.79 80.73 -11.98
N PRO A 65 -91.77 79.80 -12.96
CA PRO A 65 -91.01 78.54 -12.88
C PRO A 65 -89.49 78.68 -13.18
N HIS A 66 -88.67 77.69 -12.74
CA HIS A 66 -87.21 77.62 -12.91
C HIS A 66 -86.72 77.08 -14.29
N THR A 67 -85.41 77.19 -14.60
CA THR A 67 -84.76 76.70 -15.84
C THR A 67 -83.47 75.91 -15.52
N GLU A 68 -83.36 74.63 -15.91
CA GLU A 68 -82.38 73.63 -15.43
C GLU A 68 -81.12 73.41 -16.31
N VAL A 69 -79.92 73.21 -15.71
CA VAL A 69 -78.64 72.78 -16.33
C VAL A 69 -77.83 71.84 -15.40
N VAL A 70 -76.93 70.97 -15.92
CA VAL A 70 -76.14 69.99 -15.14
C VAL A 70 -74.66 70.39 -14.99
N GLU A 71 -74.10 70.34 -13.78
CA GLU A 71 -72.69 70.65 -13.49
C GLU A 71 -71.98 69.55 -12.64
N GLY A 72 -70.67 69.37 -12.86
CA GLY A 72 -69.82 68.53 -11.99
C GLY A 72 -69.72 67.03 -12.33
N ALA A 73 -70.10 66.61 -13.54
CA ALA A 73 -70.04 65.20 -13.94
C ALA A 73 -68.60 64.67 -14.14
N LEU A 74 -68.33 63.43 -13.68
CA LEU A 74 -67.05 62.71 -13.76
C LEU A 74 -67.29 61.24 -14.10
N GLU A 75 -66.49 60.66 -14.99
CA GLU A 75 -66.56 59.22 -15.30
C GLU A 75 -65.85 58.37 -14.24
N ALA A 76 -66.36 57.15 -14.03
CA ALA A 76 -65.77 56.20 -13.10
C ALA A 76 -64.50 55.55 -13.69
N THR A 77 -63.52 55.24 -12.83
CA THR A 77 -62.30 54.47 -13.18
C THR A 77 -62.31 53.13 -12.46
N CYS A 78 -61.29 52.28 -12.66
CA CYS A 78 -61.20 50.97 -11.99
C CYS A 78 -61.27 51.06 -10.44
N THR A 79 -60.81 52.17 -9.85
CA THR A 79 -60.68 52.32 -8.39
C THR A 79 -61.43 53.53 -7.81
N LEU A 80 -61.92 54.46 -8.64
CA LEU A 80 -62.63 55.65 -8.18
C LEU A 80 -64.00 55.73 -8.83
N ASP A 81 -65.02 55.97 -8.00
CA ASP A 81 -66.38 56.26 -8.42
C ASP A 81 -66.42 57.54 -9.28
N GLY A 82 -67.30 57.56 -10.29
CA GLY A 82 -67.70 58.75 -11.04
C GLY A 82 -68.92 59.44 -10.40
N TYR A 83 -69.41 60.50 -11.04
CA TYR A 83 -70.57 61.27 -10.60
C TYR A 83 -71.36 61.81 -11.79
N THR A 84 -72.69 61.74 -11.78
CA THR A 84 -73.51 62.20 -12.93
C THR A 84 -73.68 63.72 -13.01
N GLY A 85 -73.35 64.46 -11.96
CA GLY A 85 -73.49 65.93 -11.86
C GLY A 85 -74.85 66.41 -11.35
N ASP A 86 -74.88 67.58 -10.70
CA ASP A 86 -76.09 68.19 -10.11
C ASP A 86 -76.85 69.03 -11.14
N THR A 87 -78.18 69.00 -11.08
CA THR A 87 -79.06 69.84 -11.87
C THR A 87 -79.41 71.12 -11.10
N VAL A 88 -78.98 72.27 -11.61
CA VAL A 88 -79.12 73.59 -10.99
C VAL A 88 -79.91 74.56 -11.88
N CYS A 89 -80.60 75.52 -11.27
CA CYS A 89 -81.30 76.57 -11.98
C CYS A 89 -80.31 77.59 -12.53
N SER A 90 -80.23 77.77 -13.84
CA SER A 90 -79.30 78.73 -14.45
C SER A 90 -79.65 80.20 -14.16
N VAL A 91 -80.86 80.49 -13.66
CA VAL A 91 -81.35 81.87 -13.43
C VAL A 91 -81.19 82.31 -11.98
N CYS A 92 -81.47 81.46 -11.01
CA CYS A 92 -81.37 81.79 -9.58
C CYS A 92 -80.30 81.01 -8.82
N GLY A 93 -79.66 80.02 -9.45
CA GLY A 93 -78.63 79.19 -8.83
C GLY A 93 -79.15 78.14 -7.84
N ALA A 94 -80.47 78.03 -7.66
CA ALA A 94 -81.03 77.01 -6.78
C ALA A 94 -80.79 75.61 -7.36
N THR A 95 -80.28 74.68 -6.55
CA THR A 95 -80.17 73.27 -6.93
C THR A 95 -81.55 72.66 -7.02
N ILE A 96 -81.89 72.14 -8.20
CA ILE A 96 -83.20 71.57 -8.52
C ILE A 96 -83.18 70.05 -8.31
N GLY A 97 -82.03 69.42 -8.54
CA GLY A 97 -81.78 68.02 -8.21
C GLY A 97 -80.29 67.75 -8.08
N THR A 98 -79.91 66.81 -7.22
CA THR A 98 -78.52 66.37 -7.06
C THR A 98 -78.26 65.11 -7.88
N GLY A 99 -77.06 65.00 -8.46
CA GLY A 99 -76.60 63.82 -9.20
C GLY A 99 -76.36 62.60 -8.32
N GLU A 100 -76.13 61.45 -8.96
CA GLU A 100 -75.83 60.19 -8.29
C GLU A 100 -74.37 59.77 -8.55
N ALA A 101 -73.79 59.03 -7.60
CA ALA A 101 -72.47 58.42 -7.76
C ALA A 101 -72.54 57.24 -8.75
N ILE A 102 -71.56 57.17 -9.65
CA ILE A 102 -71.35 56.04 -10.55
C ILE A 102 -70.28 55.15 -9.90
N PRO A 103 -70.58 53.92 -9.46
CA PRO A 103 -69.57 53.08 -8.83
C PRO A 103 -68.36 52.83 -9.74
N ALA A 104 -67.17 52.73 -9.15
CA ALA A 104 -65.94 52.34 -9.82
C ALA A 104 -66.17 51.08 -10.66
N THR A 105 -65.57 51.03 -11.85
CA THR A 105 -65.78 49.91 -12.78
C THR A 105 -65.20 48.59 -12.28
N GLY A 106 -64.33 48.66 -11.26
CA GLY A 106 -63.60 47.52 -10.74
C GLY A 106 -62.50 47.05 -11.68
N HIS A 107 -61.82 45.97 -11.30
CA HIS A 107 -60.81 45.34 -12.13
C HIS A 107 -61.46 44.19 -12.91
N GLY A 108 -61.58 44.37 -14.22
CA GLY A 108 -62.21 43.43 -15.14
C GLY A 108 -61.24 42.35 -15.61
N GLU A 109 -60.76 42.47 -16.85
CA GLU A 109 -59.81 41.50 -17.42
C GLU A 109 -58.42 41.65 -16.80
N THR A 110 -57.81 40.51 -16.49
CA THR A 110 -56.47 40.42 -15.91
C THR A 110 -55.50 39.73 -16.87
N GLN A 111 -54.21 40.05 -16.75
CA GLN A 111 -53.13 39.39 -17.45
C GLN A 111 -51.99 39.01 -16.49
N LEU A 112 -51.26 37.96 -16.84
CA LEU A 112 -50.13 37.47 -16.05
C LEU A 112 -48.81 38.06 -16.58
N VAL A 113 -48.06 38.74 -15.72
CA VAL A 113 -46.81 39.43 -16.10
C VAL A 113 -45.64 38.92 -15.26
N GLY A 114 -44.48 38.73 -15.90
CA GLY A 114 -43.26 38.34 -15.19
C GLY A 114 -43.12 36.84 -14.90
N TYR A 115 -44.01 35.99 -15.42
CA TYR A 115 -43.88 34.54 -15.33
C TYR A 115 -42.52 34.05 -15.84
N ARG A 116 -41.91 33.11 -15.10
CA ARG A 116 -40.61 32.55 -15.45
C ARG A 116 -40.46 31.15 -14.87
N GLU A 117 -40.04 30.20 -15.70
CA GLU A 117 -39.79 28.84 -15.24
C GLU A 117 -38.53 28.76 -14.34
N PRO A 118 -38.54 27.87 -13.32
CA PRO A 118 -37.37 27.56 -12.52
C PRO A 118 -36.36 26.73 -13.32
N THR A 119 -35.10 26.83 -12.93
CA THR A 119 -33.97 26.01 -13.42
C THR A 119 -33.21 25.49 -12.20
N CYS A 120 -32.24 24.60 -12.38
CA CYS A 120 -31.39 24.17 -11.25
C CYS A 120 -30.48 25.27 -10.72
N GLU A 121 -30.18 26.31 -11.50
CA GLU A 121 -29.34 27.43 -11.07
C GLU A 121 -30.15 28.62 -10.52
N ARG A 122 -31.42 28.77 -10.94
CA ARG A 122 -32.23 29.97 -10.68
C ARG A 122 -33.70 29.64 -10.42
N GLU A 123 -34.26 30.28 -9.38
CA GLU A 123 -35.68 30.20 -9.02
C GLU A 123 -36.60 30.74 -10.12
N GLY A 124 -37.78 30.13 -10.23
CA GLY A 124 -38.87 30.57 -11.08
C GLY A 124 -39.76 31.60 -10.39
N TYR A 125 -40.77 32.09 -11.10
CA TYR A 125 -41.78 33.01 -10.58
C TYR A 125 -43.12 32.75 -11.26
N THR A 126 -44.20 32.66 -10.49
CA THR A 126 -45.52 32.36 -11.05
C THR A 126 -46.13 33.52 -11.85
N GLY A 127 -45.55 34.72 -11.75
CA GLY A 127 -46.06 35.94 -12.40
C GLY A 127 -47.13 36.67 -11.59
N ASP A 128 -47.18 37.99 -11.74
CA ASP A 128 -48.17 38.86 -11.12
C ASP A 128 -49.45 38.90 -11.95
N GLU A 129 -50.60 38.82 -11.30
CA GLU A 129 -51.89 39.07 -11.94
C GLU A 129 -52.20 40.55 -11.87
N VAL A 130 -52.20 41.21 -13.02
CA VAL A 130 -52.40 42.66 -13.15
C VAL A 130 -53.66 42.97 -13.95
N CYS A 131 -54.36 44.04 -13.58
CA CYS A 131 -55.49 44.56 -14.34
C CYS A 131 -55.01 45.06 -15.71
N VAL A 132 -55.66 44.66 -16.81
CA VAL A 132 -55.28 45.09 -18.16
C VAL A 132 -55.51 46.60 -18.35
N ASP A 133 -56.57 47.15 -17.77
CA ASP A 133 -56.99 48.54 -18.01
C ASP A 133 -56.20 49.58 -17.22
N CYS A 134 -55.71 49.24 -16.02
CA CYS A 134 -55.01 50.18 -15.15
C CYS A 134 -53.63 49.71 -14.66
N ASN A 135 -53.20 48.50 -15.03
CA ASN A 135 -51.92 47.89 -14.68
C ASN A 135 -51.64 47.77 -13.17
N LEU A 136 -52.69 47.84 -12.35
CA LEU A 136 -52.58 47.59 -10.92
C LEU A 136 -52.35 46.10 -10.67
N VAL A 137 -51.37 45.76 -9.84
CA VAL A 137 -51.15 44.38 -9.37
C VAL A 137 -52.27 44.03 -8.41
N LEU A 138 -53.11 43.08 -8.83
CA LEU A 138 -54.25 42.60 -8.05
C LEU A 138 -53.82 41.45 -7.14
N LYS A 139 -52.87 40.64 -7.62
CA LYS A 139 -52.26 39.57 -6.85
C LYS A 139 -50.81 39.39 -7.28
N ALA A 140 -49.89 39.47 -6.31
CA ALA A 140 -48.49 39.17 -6.55
C ALA A 140 -48.29 37.67 -6.79
N GLY A 141 -47.38 37.33 -7.69
CA GLY A 141 -46.89 35.98 -7.87
C GLY A 141 -46.01 35.53 -6.71
N GLU A 142 -45.77 34.23 -6.64
CA GLU A 142 -44.91 33.60 -5.64
C GLU A 142 -43.63 33.06 -6.31
N PRO A 143 -42.49 33.00 -5.58
CA PRO A 143 -41.29 32.33 -6.07
C PRO A 143 -41.54 30.84 -6.26
N ILE A 144 -40.94 30.26 -7.30
CA ILE A 144 -40.93 28.82 -7.53
C ILE A 144 -39.52 28.32 -7.23
N ASP A 145 -39.40 27.34 -6.33
CA ASP A 145 -38.11 26.74 -5.96
C ASP A 145 -37.32 26.27 -7.18
N LYS A 146 -36.00 26.29 -7.06
CA LYS A 146 -35.10 25.74 -8.08
C LYS A 146 -35.42 24.26 -8.33
N LEU A 147 -35.26 23.83 -9.58
CA LEU A 147 -35.32 22.41 -9.89
C LEU A 147 -34.13 21.70 -9.25
N PRO A 148 -34.28 20.44 -8.80
CA PRO A 148 -33.13 19.66 -8.34
C PRO A 148 -32.13 19.45 -9.48
N HIS A 149 -30.84 19.33 -9.14
CA HIS A 149 -29.83 18.93 -10.11
C HIS A 149 -30.12 17.51 -10.62
N THR A 150 -29.87 17.27 -11.90
CA THR A 150 -30.01 15.95 -12.51
C THR A 150 -28.61 15.34 -12.67
N PRO A 151 -28.27 14.24 -11.97
CA PRO A 151 -26.97 13.58 -12.13
C PRO A 151 -26.72 13.16 -13.58
N GLY A 152 -25.54 13.48 -14.11
CA GLY A 152 -25.04 12.98 -15.39
C GLY A 152 -24.21 11.70 -15.26
N GLU A 153 -23.65 11.26 -16.39
CA GLU A 153 -22.72 10.12 -16.41
C GLU A 153 -21.40 10.46 -15.67
N PRO A 154 -20.76 9.47 -15.02
CA PRO A 154 -19.48 9.66 -14.36
C PRO A 154 -18.39 10.16 -15.32
N GLN A 155 -17.68 11.21 -14.92
CA GLN A 155 -16.56 11.76 -15.67
C GLN A 155 -15.24 11.42 -14.99
N TYR A 156 -14.17 11.27 -15.78
CA TYR A 156 -12.83 10.89 -15.31
C TYR A 156 -12.75 9.48 -14.70
N ALA A 157 -13.72 8.61 -14.99
CA ALA A 157 -13.68 7.23 -14.54
C ALA A 157 -12.49 6.48 -15.19
N ALA A 158 -11.79 5.69 -14.38
CA ALA A 158 -10.66 4.87 -14.78
C ALA A 158 -10.78 3.49 -14.12
N GLU A 159 -10.54 2.42 -14.86
CA GLU A 159 -10.51 1.08 -14.29
C GLU A 159 -9.19 0.86 -13.54
N ALA A 160 -9.23 0.10 -12.44
CA ALA A 160 -8.03 -0.28 -11.71
C ALA A 160 -7.22 -1.32 -12.49
N THR A 161 -5.90 -1.26 -12.33
CA THR A 161 -4.96 -2.28 -12.83
C THR A 161 -4.19 -2.85 -11.65
N CYS A 162 -3.28 -3.81 -11.88
CA CYS A 162 -2.42 -4.28 -10.79
C CYS A 162 -1.34 -3.26 -10.38
N THR A 163 -1.07 -2.23 -11.19
CA THR A 163 -0.05 -1.20 -10.91
C THR A 163 -0.64 0.15 -10.52
N GLU A 164 -1.87 0.44 -10.92
CA GLU A 164 -2.53 1.74 -10.72
C GLU A 164 -3.93 1.57 -10.13
N GLU A 165 -4.29 2.42 -9.18
CA GLU A 165 -5.66 2.50 -8.64
C GLU A 165 -6.61 3.01 -9.73
N GLY A 166 -7.86 2.55 -9.68
CA GLY A 166 -8.93 3.06 -10.53
C GLY A 166 -9.69 4.21 -9.85
N TYR A 167 -10.64 4.78 -10.57
CA TYR A 167 -11.51 5.84 -10.08
C TYR A 167 -12.91 5.69 -10.66
N THR A 168 -13.95 5.70 -9.81
CA THR A 168 -15.34 5.54 -10.27
C THR A 168 -15.88 6.74 -11.05
N GLY A 169 -15.22 7.90 -10.95
CA GLY A 169 -15.57 9.12 -11.69
C GLY A 169 -16.46 10.09 -10.92
N ASN A 170 -16.30 11.38 -11.18
CA ASN A 170 -17.09 12.46 -10.57
C ASN A 170 -18.46 12.61 -11.24
N ILE A 171 -19.48 12.91 -10.45
CA ILE A 171 -20.83 13.18 -10.94
C ILE A 171 -21.06 14.69 -11.00
N TYR A 172 -21.45 15.15 -12.19
CA TYR A 172 -21.85 16.54 -12.46
C TYR A 172 -23.31 16.58 -12.88
N CYS A 173 -23.97 17.72 -12.65
CA CYS A 173 -25.31 17.95 -13.15
C CYS A 173 -25.30 17.94 -14.68
N SER A 174 -26.10 17.09 -15.31
CA SER A 174 -26.20 16.99 -16.77
C SER A 174 -26.78 18.24 -17.44
N VAL A 175 -27.43 19.12 -16.66
CA VAL A 175 -28.11 20.32 -17.14
C VAL A 175 -27.23 21.58 -17.05
N CYS A 176 -26.55 21.80 -15.93
CA CYS A 176 -25.73 23.00 -15.71
C CYS A 176 -24.22 22.75 -15.56
N GLY A 177 -23.78 21.49 -15.43
CA GLY A 177 -22.37 21.14 -15.23
C GLY A 177 -21.85 21.40 -13.81
N GLU A 178 -22.71 21.77 -12.86
CA GLU A 178 -22.32 21.92 -11.46
C GLU A 178 -21.89 20.57 -10.87
N TRP A 179 -20.80 20.58 -10.11
CA TRP A 179 -20.29 19.39 -9.44
C TRP A 179 -21.26 18.95 -8.34
N LEU A 180 -21.60 17.65 -8.31
CA LEU A 180 -22.56 17.10 -7.36
C LEU A 180 -21.89 16.19 -6.34
N GLU A 181 -21.05 15.26 -6.80
CA GLU A 181 -20.47 14.22 -5.96
C GLU A 181 -19.12 13.77 -6.51
N ASN A 182 -18.21 13.40 -5.60
CA ASN A 182 -16.92 12.81 -5.96
C ASN A 182 -17.06 11.32 -6.24
N GLY A 183 -16.29 10.82 -7.19
CA GLY A 183 -16.03 9.38 -7.29
C GLY A 183 -15.16 8.88 -6.13
N GLU A 184 -15.23 7.58 -5.90
CA GLU A 184 -14.37 6.81 -5.00
C GLU A 184 -13.21 6.15 -5.76
N ASP A 185 -12.07 5.99 -5.07
CA ASP A 185 -10.90 5.26 -5.54
C ASP A 185 -11.18 3.76 -5.56
N ILE A 186 -10.76 3.08 -6.63
CA ILE A 186 -10.89 1.64 -6.80
C ILE A 186 -9.53 1.01 -6.49
N PRO A 187 -9.42 0.10 -5.49
CA PRO A 187 -8.16 -0.55 -5.16
C PRO A 187 -7.55 -1.27 -6.37
N ARG A 188 -6.21 -1.34 -6.40
CA ARG A 188 -5.47 -2.10 -7.41
C ARG A 188 -5.95 -3.55 -7.47
N LEU A 189 -5.96 -4.12 -8.67
CA LEU A 189 -6.24 -5.54 -8.86
C LEU A 189 -5.07 -6.39 -8.31
N PRO A 190 -5.34 -7.56 -7.74
CA PRO A 190 -4.27 -8.45 -7.28
C PRO A 190 -3.42 -8.93 -8.47
N HIS A 191 -2.12 -9.14 -8.21
CA HIS A 191 -1.23 -9.72 -9.21
C HIS A 191 -1.60 -11.19 -9.49
N THR A 192 -1.48 -11.58 -10.75
CA THR A 192 -1.62 -12.98 -11.18
C THR A 192 -0.24 -13.53 -11.49
N LEU A 193 0.32 -14.33 -10.59
CA LEU A 193 1.73 -14.76 -10.64
C LEU A 193 1.95 -16.01 -11.50
N GLU A 194 3.05 -16.00 -12.24
CA GLU A 194 3.62 -17.14 -12.97
C GLU A 194 5.06 -17.40 -12.51
N ASN A 195 5.60 -18.59 -12.82
CA ASN A 195 6.96 -19.01 -12.45
C ASN A 195 7.25 -18.88 -10.95
N VAL A 196 6.29 -19.25 -10.11
CA VAL A 196 6.41 -19.13 -8.65
C VAL A 196 7.53 -20.05 -8.13
N THR A 197 8.50 -19.48 -7.43
CA THR A 197 9.62 -20.18 -6.79
C THR A 197 9.60 -19.99 -5.27
N GLY A 198 10.22 -20.91 -4.54
CA GLY A 198 10.33 -20.81 -3.07
C GLY A 198 9.03 -21.07 -2.29
N ALA A 199 7.92 -21.39 -2.97
CA ALA A 199 6.66 -21.69 -2.30
C ALA A 199 6.80 -22.90 -1.37
N ALA A 200 6.35 -22.73 -0.12
CA ALA A 200 6.48 -23.70 0.95
C ALA A 200 5.25 -23.63 1.85
N GLU A 201 4.63 -24.77 2.13
CA GLU A 201 3.58 -24.82 3.15
C GLU A 201 4.19 -24.66 4.55
N ALA A 202 3.43 -24.00 5.44
CA ALA A 202 3.80 -23.87 6.84
C ALA A 202 3.82 -25.24 7.53
N SER A 203 4.72 -25.39 8.48
CA SER A 203 4.81 -26.56 9.37
C SER A 203 5.06 -26.09 10.80
N CYS A 204 5.19 -27.01 11.76
CA CYS A 204 5.58 -26.63 13.12
C CYS A 204 7.06 -26.23 13.24
N THR A 205 7.86 -26.42 12.19
CA THR A 205 9.30 -26.12 12.17
C THR A 205 9.68 -24.94 11.28
N ARG A 206 8.78 -24.54 10.38
CA ARG A 206 9.04 -23.52 9.35
C ARG A 206 7.79 -22.74 9.02
N GLU A 207 7.94 -21.44 8.81
CA GLU A 207 6.88 -20.58 8.30
C GLU A 207 6.46 -20.99 6.88
N GLY A 208 5.21 -20.71 6.53
CA GLY A 208 4.74 -20.87 5.15
C GLY A 208 5.19 -19.68 4.32
N TYR A 209 5.43 -19.89 3.02
CA TYR A 209 5.68 -18.84 2.06
C TYR A 209 4.91 -19.13 0.77
N THR A 210 4.12 -18.19 0.29
CA THR A 210 3.33 -18.40 -0.94
C THR A 210 4.19 -18.41 -2.21
N GLY A 211 5.48 -18.06 -2.09
CA GLY A 211 6.44 -18.08 -3.18
C GLY A 211 6.58 -16.74 -3.89
N THR A 212 7.75 -16.47 -4.44
CA THR A 212 8.03 -15.29 -5.28
C THR A 212 7.68 -15.62 -6.73
N GLY A 213 6.94 -14.76 -7.41
CA GLY A 213 6.57 -14.99 -8.81
C GLY A 213 6.59 -13.71 -9.64
N THR A 214 6.49 -13.86 -10.96
CA THR A 214 6.36 -12.72 -11.88
C THR A 214 4.90 -12.53 -12.27
N CYS A 215 4.38 -11.32 -12.14
CA CYS A 215 3.02 -11.00 -12.55
C CYS A 215 2.89 -11.14 -14.08
N SER A 216 1.98 -12.00 -14.54
CA SER A 216 1.67 -12.21 -15.96
C SER A 216 1.11 -10.97 -16.67
N VAL A 217 0.57 -10.00 -15.91
CA VAL A 217 -0.06 -8.79 -16.46
C VAL A 217 0.94 -7.64 -16.60
N CYS A 218 1.70 -7.32 -15.55
CA CYS A 218 2.63 -6.18 -15.55
C CYS A 218 4.11 -6.57 -15.68
N GLY A 219 4.47 -7.84 -15.50
CA GLY A 219 5.86 -8.31 -15.54
C GLY A 219 6.68 -8.04 -14.28
N GLU A 220 6.09 -7.44 -13.23
CA GLU A 220 6.78 -7.20 -11.96
C GLU A 220 7.00 -8.49 -11.17
N VAL A 221 8.13 -8.57 -10.47
CA VAL A 221 8.39 -9.63 -9.49
C VAL A 221 7.67 -9.28 -8.20
N VAL A 222 6.82 -10.18 -7.73
CA VAL A 222 6.02 -10.02 -6.52
C VAL A 222 6.47 -11.09 -5.53
N GLU A 223 6.93 -10.62 -4.38
CA GLU A 223 7.25 -11.50 -3.25
C GLU A 223 5.96 -12.06 -2.65
N GLY A 224 5.99 -13.35 -2.32
CA GLY A 224 4.90 -14.01 -1.62
C GLY A 224 4.71 -13.48 -0.20
N GLU A 225 3.64 -13.92 0.42
CA GLU A 225 3.33 -13.62 1.82
C GLU A 225 3.83 -14.76 2.70
N THR A 226 4.29 -14.42 3.91
CA THR A 226 4.62 -15.42 4.92
C THR A 226 3.38 -15.79 5.74
N SER A 227 3.29 -17.05 6.13
CA SER A 227 2.28 -17.56 7.04
C SER A 227 2.96 -18.10 8.30
N PRO A 228 2.37 -17.91 9.49
CA PRO A 228 2.98 -18.38 10.73
C PRO A 228 3.12 -19.90 10.74
N ARG A 229 4.04 -20.39 11.56
CA ARG A 229 4.22 -21.82 11.83
C ARG A 229 2.93 -22.44 12.37
N LEU A 230 2.74 -23.72 12.06
CA LEU A 230 1.65 -24.50 12.65
C LEU A 230 1.97 -24.85 14.11
N GLU A 231 0.94 -25.02 14.93
CA GLU A 231 1.12 -25.47 16.30
C GLU A 231 1.66 -26.92 16.36
N HIS A 232 2.46 -27.22 17.37
CA HIS A 232 2.94 -28.58 17.63
C HIS A 232 1.79 -29.52 17.98
N THR A 233 1.81 -30.72 17.40
CA THR A 233 0.84 -31.78 17.73
C THR A 233 1.48 -32.79 18.68
N TRP A 234 1.17 -32.68 19.97
CA TRP A 234 1.83 -33.43 21.04
C TRP A 234 1.29 -34.85 21.24
N VAL A 235 2.20 -35.82 21.32
CA VAL A 235 1.95 -37.20 21.74
C VAL A 235 3.05 -37.60 22.74
N ASP A 236 2.65 -37.92 23.97
CA ASP A 236 3.57 -38.32 25.06
C ASP A 236 4.73 -37.32 25.32
N GLY A 237 4.44 -36.02 25.23
CA GLY A 237 5.43 -34.95 25.47
C GLY A 237 6.42 -34.71 24.34
N VAL A 238 6.16 -35.30 23.16
CA VAL A 238 6.94 -35.10 21.93
C VAL A 238 6.00 -34.68 20.79
N CYS A 239 6.42 -33.72 19.97
CA CYS A 239 5.69 -33.35 18.77
C CYS A 239 5.71 -34.51 17.77
N SER A 240 4.54 -35.01 17.42
CA SER A 240 4.36 -36.12 16.46
C SER A 240 4.78 -35.80 15.03
N VAL A 241 4.99 -34.51 14.71
CA VAL A 241 5.39 -34.05 13.37
C VAL A 241 6.91 -33.91 13.28
N CYS A 242 7.54 -33.13 14.17
CA CYS A 242 8.97 -32.83 14.09
C CYS A 242 9.84 -33.58 15.10
N GLY A 243 9.24 -34.23 16.11
CA GLY A 243 9.98 -34.94 17.15
C GLY A 243 10.57 -34.06 18.25
N TRP A 244 10.28 -32.75 18.26
CA TRP A 244 10.71 -31.85 19.34
C TRP A 244 10.02 -32.22 20.65
N ALA A 245 10.77 -32.30 21.73
CA ALA A 245 10.23 -32.66 23.05
C ALA A 245 9.77 -31.41 23.81
N GLN A 246 8.96 -31.60 24.85
CA GLN A 246 8.63 -30.52 25.77
C GLN A 246 9.92 -29.86 26.35
N PRO A 247 10.00 -28.52 26.43
CA PRO A 247 11.17 -27.82 26.96
C PRO A 247 11.53 -28.19 28.40
N GLY A 248 12.82 -28.35 28.66
CA GLY A 248 13.36 -28.67 29.98
C GLY A 248 14.65 -29.49 29.94
N LEU A 249 15.10 -29.92 31.12
CA LEU A 249 16.30 -30.73 31.31
C LEU A 249 15.93 -32.21 31.45
N TYR A 250 16.58 -33.03 30.65
CA TYR A 250 16.41 -34.48 30.63
C TYR A 250 17.67 -35.20 31.08
N VAL A 251 17.54 -36.08 32.06
CA VAL A 251 18.62 -36.95 32.54
C VAL A 251 18.18 -38.40 32.36
N GLU A 252 19.02 -39.21 31.72
CA GLU A 252 18.70 -40.62 31.40
C GLU A 252 17.35 -40.80 30.67
N GLY A 253 16.91 -39.77 29.93
CA GLY A 253 15.65 -39.77 29.17
C GLY A 253 14.40 -39.36 29.95
N ALA A 254 14.50 -39.09 31.25
CA ALA A 254 13.42 -38.55 32.07
C ALA A 254 13.52 -37.02 32.17
N LEU A 255 12.38 -36.33 32.11
CA LEU A 255 12.32 -34.89 32.39
C LEU A 255 12.53 -34.66 33.89
N GLU A 256 13.67 -34.09 34.26
CA GLU A 256 14.03 -33.83 35.66
C GLU A 256 13.67 -32.40 36.09
N MET A 257 13.74 -31.44 35.17
CA MET A 257 13.37 -30.05 35.42
C MET A 257 12.66 -29.47 34.21
N THR A 258 11.52 -28.83 34.44
CA THR A 258 10.81 -28.05 33.43
C THR A 258 11.61 -26.80 33.03
N TRP A 259 11.28 -26.20 31.89
CA TRP A 259 11.90 -24.94 31.46
C TRP A 259 11.72 -23.79 32.46
N ASP A 260 10.52 -23.64 33.02
CA ASP A 260 10.22 -22.60 34.01
C ASP A 260 11.06 -22.79 35.29
N GLU A 261 11.24 -24.02 35.75
CA GLU A 261 12.09 -24.32 36.91
C GLU A 261 13.57 -24.02 36.64
N LEU A 262 14.05 -24.22 35.42
CA LEU A 262 15.42 -23.85 35.03
C LEU A 262 15.61 -22.33 35.02
N ALA A 263 14.64 -21.61 34.45
CA ALA A 263 14.67 -20.15 34.35
C ALA A 263 14.54 -19.48 35.72
N GLU A 264 13.55 -19.87 36.54
CA GLU A 264 13.35 -19.35 37.90
C GLU A 264 14.46 -19.78 38.86
N GLY A 265 15.05 -20.95 38.64
CA GLY A 265 16.15 -21.50 39.44
C GLY A 265 17.50 -20.82 39.20
N GLY A 266 17.61 -19.93 38.21
CA GLY A 266 18.85 -19.21 37.89
C GLY A 266 19.90 -20.08 37.18
N TYR A 267 19.49 -21.20 36.59
CA TYR A 267 20.39 -22.09 35.82
C TYR A 267 20.62 -21.59 34.39
N LEU A 268 19.74 -20.72 33.91
CA LEU A 268 19.79 -20.10 32.58
C LEU A 268 19.94 -18.58 32.75
N THR A 269 20.82 -17.96 31.98
CA THR A 269 20.94 -16.50 31.91
C THR A 269 20.46 -16.01 30.57
N PHE A 270 19.67 -14.94 30.58
CA PHE A 270 19.12 -14.33 29.37
C PHE A 270 19.64 -12.90 29.19
N SER A 271 19.50 -12.35 27.99
CA SER A 271 19.70 -10.92 27.74
C SER A 271 18.66 -10.08 28.50
N ASP A 272 18.88 -8.76 28.60
CA ASP A 272 17.95 -7.84 29.29
C ASP A 272 16.53 -7.87 28.70
N GLU A 273 16.40 -8.20 27.41
CA GLU A 273 15.13 -8.34 26.69
C GLU A 273 14.49 -9.74 26.85
N GLY A 274 15.22 -10.71 27.44
CA GLY A 274 14.71 -12.05 27.78
C GLY A 274 14.69 -13.07 26.64
N ALA A 275 14.85 -12.65 25.38
CA ALA A 275 14.70 -13.54 24.22
C ALA A 275 15.99 -14.29 23.83
N THR A 276 17.16 -13.84 24.29
CA THR A 276 18.46 -14.45 23.96
C THR A 276 18.99 -15.24 25.16
N LEU A 277 19.23 -16.54 25.00
CA LEU A 277 19.91 -17.34 26.02
C LEU A 277 21.41 -17.08 25.94
N THR A 278 21.98 -16.45 26.97
CA THR A 278 23.38 -15.99 27.01
C THR A 278 24.30 -16.88 27.83
N GLY A 279 23.74 -17.82 28.61
CA GLY A 279 24.53 -18.69 29.47
C GLY A 279 23.72 -19.82 30.08
N VAL A 280 24.37 -20.97 30.20
CA VAL A 280 23.88 -22.16 30.89
C VAL A 280 24.87 -22.49 32.01
N HIS A 281 24.36 -22.57 33.24
CA HIS A 281 25.19 -22.67 34.44
C HIS A 281 25.93 -24.01 34.55
N GLU A 282 27.14 -23.97 35.12
CA GLU A 282 27.96 -25.14 35.47
C GLU A 282 27.16 -26.08 36.39
N GLY A 283 26.98 -27.33 35.99
CA GLY A 283 26.28 -28.37 36.78
C GLY A 283 25.01 -28.94 36.16
N LEU A 284 24.48 -28.35 35.08
CA LEU A 284 23.49 -29.04 34.26
C LEU A 284 24.18 -30.10 33.39
N TYR A 285 23.65 -31.32 33.40
CA TYR A 285 24.13 -32.46 32.62
C TYR A 285 22.95 -33.21 31.98
N GLY A 286 23.25 -34.01 30.97
CA GLY A 286 22.23 -34.69 30.16
C GLY A 286 21.81 -33.85 28.95
N ARG A 287 20.52 -33.89 28.61
CA ARG A 287 19.95 -33.23 27.43
C ARG A 287 19.16 -31.99 27.83
N LEU A 288 19.49 -30.84 27.26
CA LEU A 288 18.65 -29.65 27.36
C LEU A 288 17.76 -29.51 26.12
N VAL A 289 16.46 -29.43 26.33
CA VAL A 289 15.48 -29.07 25.30
C VAL A 289 15.10 -27.61 25.51
N VAL A 290 15.52 -26.75 24.58
CA VAL A 290 15.41 -25.29 24.71
C VAL A 290 14.01 -24.82 24.29
N SER A 291 13.39 -23.91 25.06
CA SER A 291 12.05 -23.37 24.76
C SER A 291 12.02 -22.56 23.46
N GLU A 292 10.87 -22.59 22.76
CA GLU A 292 10.60 -21.73 21.60
C GLU A 292 10.51 -20.23 21.93
N ASP A 293 10.41 -19.87 23.21
CA ASP A 293 10.52 -18.46 23.63
C ASP A 293 11.94 -17.89 23.42
N VAL A 294 12.93 -18.78 23.29
CA VAL A 294 14.30 -18.39 22.95
C VAL A 294 14.39 -18.20 21.44
N THR A 295 14.83 -17.02 21.01
CA THR A 295 14.97 -16.66 19.59
C THR A 295 16.42 -16.49 19.15
N ALA A 296 17.38 -16.48 20.10
CA ALA A 296 18.80 -16.43 19.80
C ALA A 296 19.66 -17.04 20.92
N TYR A 297 20.88 -17.46 20.55
CA TYR A 297 21.94 -17.83 21.51
C TYR A 297 23.03 -16.77 21.54
N GLY A 298 23.49 -16.43 22.75
CA GLY A 298 24.71 -15.64 22.93
C GLY A 298 25.96 -16.44 22.54
N GLY A 299 27.02 -15.75 22.11
CA GLY A 299 28.22 -16.37 21.52
C GLY A 299 29.07 -17.26 22.43
N THR A 300 28.68 -17.45 23.69
CA THR A 300 29.32 -18.36 24.64
C THR A 300 28.28 -19.07 25.52
N ALA A 301 27.03 -19.16 25.06
CA ALA A 301 25.91 -19.61 25.89
C ALA A 301 26.13 -20.98 26.53
N PHE A 302 26.86 -21.87 25.85
CA PHE A 302 27.08 -23.24 26.30
C PHE A 302 28.54 -23.54 26.72
N LEU A 303 29.42 -22.54 26.74
CA LEU A 303 30.87 -22.70 27.00
C LEU A 303 31.16 -23.39 28.35
N SER A 304 30.42 -23.04 29.39
CA SER A 304 30.58 -23.61 30.75
C SER A 304 29.62 -24.78 31.05
N SER A 305 28.82 -25.22 30.08
CA SER A 305 27.82 -26.26 30.31
C SER A 305 28.44 -27.66 30.42
N SER A 306 27.82 -28.56 31.18
CA SER A 306 28.17 -30.00 31.21
C SER A 306 27.12 -30.84 30.47
N LEU A 307 26.38 -30.21 29.57
CA LEU A 307 25.33 -30.85 28.78
C LEU A 307 25.95 -31.75 27.72
N GLU A 308 25.38 -32.94 27.56
CA GLU A 308 25.80 -33.90 26.54
C GLU A 308 25.04 -33.71 25.23
N GLU A 309 23.82 -33.18 25.31
CA GLU A 309 22.96 -32.99 24.14
C GLU A 309 22.14 -31.71 24.26
N VAL A 310 21.98 -30.99 23.15
CA VAL A 310 21.11 -29.82 23.09
C VAL A 310 20.12 -29.97 21.94
N TRP A 311 18.83 -29.79 22.24
CA TRP A 311 17.76 -29.73 21.26
C TRP A 311 17.35 -28.27 21.08
N SER A 312 17.80 -27.70 19.97
CA SER A 312 17.54 -26.30 19.61
C SER A 312 16.16 -26.16 18.97
N PRO A 313 15.34 -25.18 19.40
CA PRO A 313 13.97 -25.04 18.94
C PRO A 313 13.96 -24.48 17.51
N CYS A 314 12.76 -24.43 16.92
CA CYS A 314 12.59 -23.97 15.55
C CYS A 314 12.84 -22.47 15.39
N THR A 315 12.83 -21.71 16.47
CA THR A 315 12.90 -20.24 16.56
C THR A 315 14.30 -19.67 16.49
N ILE A 316 15.34 -20.51 16.37
CA ILE A 316 16.73 -20.06 16.29
C ILE A 316 17.19 -20.05 14.82
N PRO A 317 17.19 -18.89 14.14
CA PRO A 317 17.67 -18.79 12.76
C PRO A 317 19.20 -18.81 12.66
N GLU A 318 19.91 -18.40 13.72
CA GLU A 318 21.35 -18.16 13.68
C GLU A 318 22.08 -18.78 14.87
N ILE A 319 23.22 -19.45 14.62
CA ILE A 319 24.08 -20.06 15.63
C ILE A 319 25.48 -19.45 15.58
N ASN A 320 25.73 -18.37 16.34
CA ASN A 320 27.03 -17.69 16.32
C ASN A 320 27.81 -18.00 17.59
N GLY A 321 28.89 -18.80 17.52
CA GLY A 321 29.78 -19.14 18.63
C GLY A 321 29.16 -19.90 19.82
N ALA A 322 27.84 -20.10 19.85
CA ALA A 322 27.09 -20.50 21.04
C ALA A 322 27.60 -21.78 21.73
N PHE A 323 28.07 -22.74 20.94
CA PHE A 323 28.57 -24.04 21.40
C PHE A 323 30.11 -24.12 21.39
N GLY A 324 30.80 -23.02 21.13
CA GLY A 324 32.25 -22.93 21.19
C GLY A 324 32.77 -23.33 22.57
N GLY A 325 33.69 -24.30 22.60
CA GLY A 325 34.34 -24.81 23.79
C GLY A 325 33.43 -25.61 24.73
N ALA A 326 32.22 -25.99 24.31
CA ALA A 326 31.31 -26.77 25.13
C ALA A 326 31.94 -28.15 25.47
N PRO A 327 32.32 -28.40 26.73
CA PRO A 327 33.29 -29.44 27.08
C PRO A 327 32.72 -30.86 27.03
N GLU A 328 31.41 -31.01 27.27
CA GLU A 328 30.73 -32.32 27.35
C GLU A 328 29.75 -32.56 26.21
N LEU A 329 29.59 -31.60 25.30
CA LEU A 329 28.59 -31.65 24.24
C LEU A 329 28.94 -32.71 23.20
N LYS A 330 28.07 -33.71 23.02
CA LYS A 330 28.23 -34.80 22.06
C LYS A 330 27.43 -34.61 20.78
N THR A 331 26.27 -33.97 20.87
CA THR A 331 25.42 -33.72 19.70
C THR A 331 24.48 -32.53 19.92
N VAL A 332 24.13 -31.85 18.83
CA VAL A 332 23.04 -30.88 18.80
C VAL A 332 22.02 -31.30 17.75
N ARG A 333 20.74 -31.14 18.07
CA ARG A 333 19.64 -31.34 17.12
C ARG A 333 18.95 -30.01 16.87
N PHE A 334 18.77 -29.66 15.60
CA PHE A 334 18.03 -28.48 15.17
C PHE A 334 16.65 -28.91 14.69
N PHE A 335 15.62 -28.22 15.16
CA PHE A 335 14.24 -28.52 14.77
C PHE A 335 13.64 -27.49 13.81
N GLY A 336 14.30 -26.37 13.51
CA GLY A 336 13.86 -25.40 12.49
C GLY A 336 14.92 -25.12 11.45
N ASP A 337 14.56 -24.24 10.52
CA ASP A 337 15.48 -23.74 9.51
C ASP A 337 16.53 -22.85 10.19
N VAL A 338 17.76 -23.35 10.27
CA VAL A 338 18.93 -22.54 10.64
C VAL A 338 19.44 -21.91 9.36
N THR A 339 19.22 -20.61 9.21
CA THR A 339 19.63 -19.86 8.02
C THR A 339 21.11 -19.52 8.06
N ASP A 340 21.70 -19.38 9.25
CA ASP A 340 23.10 -19.02 9.40
C ASP A 340 23.82 -19.79 10.51
N LEU A 341 24.96 -20.37 10.16
CA LEU A 341 25.96 -20.82 11.12
C LEU A 341 26.99 -19.70 11.19
N GLY A 342 27.16 -19.11 12.38
CA GLY A 342 28.12 -18.03 12.60
C GLY A 342 29.51 -18.52 12.98
N TYR A 343 30.49 -17.64 12.86
CA TYR A 343 31.91 -17.89 13.14
C TYR A 343 32.13 -18.77 14.39
N ALA A 344 32.95 -19.81 14.25
CA ALA A 344 33.37 -20.67 15.37
C ALA A 344 32.21 -21.29 16.19
N CYS A 345 31.04 -21.56 15.59
CA CYS A 345 29.84 -22.05 16.24
C CYS A 345 30.02 -23.20 17.26
N PHE A 346 30.91 -24.15 16.94
CA PHE A 346 31.24 -25.33 17.73
C PHE A 346 32.73 -25.44 18.02
N ARG A 347 33.51 -24.37 17.82
CA ARG A 347 34.98 -24.43 17.91
C ARG A 347 35.43 -24.98 19.27
N GLY A 348 36.22 -26.04 19.28
CA GLY A 348 36.77 -26.65 20.49
C GLY A 348 35.75 -27.45 21.30
N ALA A 349 34.59 -27.79 20.75
CA ALA A 349 33.70 -28.80 21.34
C ALA A 349 34.32 -30.21 21.16
N GLU A 350 35.36 -30.51 21.94
CA GLU A 350 36.23 -31.69 21.75
C GLU A 350 35.48 -33.03 21.79
N LYS A 351 34.33 -33.07 22.49
CA LYS A 351 33.47 -34.26 22.64
C LYS A 351 32.31 -34.33 21.64
N LEU A 352 32.17 -33.37 20.72
CA LEU A 352 31.12 -33.42 19.71
C LEU A 352 31.38 -34.64 18.82
N GLU A 353 30.47 -35.60 18.79
CA GLU A 353 30.61 -36.88 18.08
C GLU A 353 29.92 -36.85 16.72
N SER A 354 28.75 -36.19 16.65
CA SER A 354 27.96 -36.10 15.42
C SER A 354 27.15 -34.82 15.32
N ILE A 355 26.95 -34.34 14.09
CA ILE A 355 26.09 -33.20 13.80
C ILE A 355 25.35 -33.42 12.47
N VAL A 356 24.07 -33.06 12.44
CA VAL A 356 23.29 -32.97 11.20
C VAL A 356 23.08 -31.49 10.92
N ILE A 357 23.68 -31.00 9.84
CA ILE A 357 23.58 -29.61 9.43
C ILE A 357 22.23 -29.39 8.72
N PRO A 358 21.44 -28.37 9.08
CA PRO A 358 20.12 -28.15 8.47
C PRO A 358 20.16 -27.88 6.95
N ASP A 359 19.13 -28.35 6.24
CA ASP A 359 18.98 -28.23 4.77
C ASP A 359 18.91 -26.79 4.24
N SER A 360 18.69 -25.81 5.11
CA SER A 360 18.72 -24.38 4.77
C SER A 360 20.13 -23.81 4.67
N VAL A 361 21.13 -24.44 5.30
CA VAL A 361 22.50 -23.91 5.39
C VAL A 361 23.19 -23.95 4.02
N ARG A 362 23.78 -22.81 3.64
CA ARG A 362 24.56 -22.62 2.40
C ARG A 362 26.06 -22.55 2.64
N VAL A 363 26.48 -22.11 3.82
CA VAL A 363 27.89 -21.91 4.17
C VAL A 363 28.17 -22.54 5.52
N ILE A 364 29.27 -23.29 5.62
CA ILE A 364 29.87 -23.63 6.92
C ILE A 364 30.97 -22.61 7.17
N PRO A 365 30.81 -21.73 8.17
CA PRO A 365 31.66 -20.57 8.34
C PRO A 365 33.03 -20.95 8.90
N GLU A 366 33.92 -19.96 8.89
CA GLU A 366 35.28 -20.09 9.40
C GLU A 366 35.31 -20.66 10.83
N GLN A 367 36.16 -21.66 11.02
CA GLN A 367 36.39 -22.36 12.29
C GLN A 367 35.16 -23.04 12.95
N CYS A 368 34.01 -23.19 12.28
CA CYS A 368 32.79 -23.66 12.97
C CYS A 368 33.00 -24.94 13.78
N PHE A 369 33.64 -25.97 13.22
CA PHE A 369 33.95 -27.25 13.87
C PHE A 369 35.44 -27.41 14.17
N SER A 370 36.21 -26.32 14.17
CA SER A 370 37.65 -26.37 14.44
C SER A 370 37.93 -26.94 15.83
N GLY A 371 38.79 -27.96 15.92
CA GLY A 371 39.15 -28.63 17.17
C GLY A 371 38.09 -29.59 17.73
N CYS A 372 37.02 -29.91 16.98
CA CYS A 372 36.06 -30.95 17.37
C CYS A 372 36.69 -32.34 17.16
N ALA A 373 37.64 -32.71 18.02
CA ALA A 373 38.51 -33.88 17.83
C ALA A 373 37.76 -35.22 17.79
N SER A 374 36.59 -35.32 18.44
CA SER A 374 35.75 -36.52 18.46
C SER A 374 34.69 -36.56 17.34
N LEU A 375 34.61 -35.53 16.48
CA LEU A 375 33.57 -35.44 15.46
C LEU A 375 33.81 -36.50 14.39
N ALA A 376 32.99 -37.54 14.42
CA ALA A 376 33.15 -38.72 13.57
C ALA A 376 32.13 -38.75 12.42
N SER A 377 30.99 -38.05 12.57
CA SER A 377 29.91 -38.05 11.59
C SER A 377 29.34 -36.65 11.39
N VAL A 378 29.36 -36.17 10.15
CA VAL A 378 28.76 -34.89 9.75
C VAL A 378 27.85 -35.17 8.56
N THR A 379 26.58 -34.78 8.66
CA THR A 379 25.68 -34.78 7.50
C THR A 379 25.61 -33.36 6.94
N LEU A 380 26.15 -33.18 5.73
CA LEU A 380 26.11 -31.91 4.99
C LEU A 380 24.79 -31.79 4.22
N PRO A 381 24.21 -30.58 4.12
CA PRO A 381 22.98 -30.39 3.36
C PRO A 381 23.28 -30.37 1.86
N ALA A 382 22.34 -30.86 1.05
CA ALA A 382 22.49 -30.88 -0.41
C ALA A 382 22.65 -29.47 -1.03
N SER A 383 22.23 -28.46 -0.30
CA SER A 383 22.33 -27.06 -0.70
C SER A 383 23.62 -26.36 -0.31
N LEU A 384 24.55 -27.04 0.36
CA LEU A 384 25.79 -26.40 0.79
C LEU A 384 26.61 -25.95 -0.42
N GLU A 385 27.04 -24.70 -0.41
CA GLU A 385 27.81 -24.06 -1.47
C GLU A 385 29.26 -23.81 -1.05
N THR A 386 29.51 -23.53 0.24
CA THR A 386 30.86 -23.17 0.71
C THR A 386 31.20 -23.80 2.05
N ILE A 387 32.44 -24.28 2.18
CA ILE A 387 33.09 -24.60 3.45
C ILE A 387 34.23 -23.61 3.63
N ASP A 388 34.14 -22.71 4.61
CA ASP A 388 35.15 -21.66 4.82
C ASP A 388 36.42 -22.18 5.51
N GLY A 389 37.38 -21.26 5.70
CA GLY A 389 38.68 -21.57 6.26
C GLY A 389 38.63 -22.24 7.63
N ASP A 390 39.50 -23.22 7.86
CA ASP A 390 39.60 -23.97 9.12
C ASP A 390 38.30 -24.61 9.64
N ALA A 391 37.22 -24.68 8.84
CA ALA A 391 35.89 -25.08 9.28
C ALA A 391 35.86 -26.45 9.99
N PHE A 392 36.62 -27.43 9.51
CA PHE A 392 36.80 -28.77 10.09
C PHE A 392 38.26 -29.03 10.48
N SER A 393 39.05 -27.99 10.75
CA SER A 393 40.45 -28.11 11.17
C SER A 393 40.54 -28.89 12.50
N GLY A 394 41.41 -29.90 12.58
CA GLY A 394 41.62 -30.72 13.78
C GLY A 394 40.50 -31.72 14.09
N THR A 395 39.64 -32.05 13.12
CA THR A 395 38.59 -33.08 13.24
C THR A 395 39.18 -34.50 13.09
N ALA A 396 40.02 -34.91 14.03
CA ALA A 396 40.83 -36.14 13.93
C ALA A 396 40.01 -37.44 13.84
N ALA A 397 38.77 -37.46 14.33
CA ALA A 397 37.86 -38.61 14.22
C ALA A 397 37.03 -38.64 12.92
N LEU A 398 37.01 -37.57 12.14
CA LEU A 398 36.24 -37.47 10.91
C LEU A 398 36.95 -38.22 9.79
N THR A 399 36.60 -39.49 9.59
CA THR A 399 37.30 -40.38 8.66
C THR A 399 36.73 -40.39 7.24
N HIS A 400 35.48 -39.96 7.09
CA HIS A 400 34.74 -39.89 5.84
C HIS A 400 33.77 -38.71 5.88
N ILE A 401 33.62 -38.04 4.75
CA ILE A 401 32.63 -36.97 4.55
C ILE A 401 32.10 -37.06 3.11
N GLU A 402 30.78 -36.98 2.95
CA GLU A 402 30.13 -36.91 1.65
C GLU A 402 29.98 -35.43 1.26
N PHE A 403 30.71 -34.99 0.22
CA PHE A 403 30.61 -33.64 -0.30
C PHE A 403 29.39 -33.51 -1.21
N PRO A 404 28.53 -32.49 -1.03
CA PRO A 404 27.33 -32.32 -1.86
C PRO A 404 27.68 -31.80 -3.25
N GLU A 405 26.93 -32.25 -4.27
CA GLU A 405 27.10 -31.88 -5.69
C GLU A 405 26.94 -30.38 -6.00
N GLY A 406 26.47 -29.58 -5.05
CA GLY A 406 26.36 -28.12 -5.14
C GLY A 406 27.59 -27.35 -4.64
N LEU A 407 28.55 -28.03 -3.99
CA LEU A 407 29.67 -27.40 -3.31
C LEU A 407 30.60 -26.69 -4.30
N LYS A 408 30.85 -25.40 -4.07
CA LYS A 408 31.63 -24.51 -4.94
C LYS A 408 33.04 -24.25 -4.42
N ALA A 409 33.19 -24.05 -3.12
CA ALA A 409 34.48 -23.64 -2.56
C ALA A 409 34.79 -24.37 -1.24
N ILE A 410 36.08 -24.70 -1.09
CA ILE A 410 36.68 -25.20 0.14
C ILE A 410 37.78 -24.24 0.54
N GLY A 411 37.64 -23.59 1.70
CA GLY A 411 38.54 -22.58 2.21
C GLY A 411 39.90 -23.12 2.66
N GLY A 412 40.83 -22.19 2.90
CA GLY A 412 42.17 -22.54 3.36
C GLY A 412 42.14 -23.25 4.72
N GLY A 413 42.89 -24.35 4.86
CA GLY A 413 42.91 -25.15 6.09
C GLY A 413 41.59 -25.82 6.47
N ALA A 414 40.56 -25.80 5.61
CA ALA A 414 39.22 -26.28 5.94
C ALA A 414 39.19 -27.67 6.59
N PHE A 415 40.04 -28.60 6.15
CA PHE A 415 40.21 -29.94 6.71
C PHE A 415 41.62 -30.17 7.27
N TYR A 416 42.34 -29.10 7.64
CA TYR A 416 43.70 -29.23 8.19
C TYR A 416 43.73 -30.20 9.37
N GLY A 417 44.58 -31.23 9.33
CA GLY A 417 44.69 -32.20 10.41
C GLY A 417 43.44 -33.07 10.64
N SER A 418 42.53 -33.15 9.67
CA SER A 418 41.36 -34.03 9.74
C SER A 418 41.74 -35.51 9.65
N GLY A 419 40.86 -36.38 10.14
CA GLY A 419 41.01 -37.83 10.11
C GLY A 419 40.68 -38.48 8.76
N LEU A 420 40.38 -37.69 7.72
CA LEU A 420 39.88 -38.19 6.44
C LEU A 420 40.81 -39.25 5.85
N THR A 421 40.20 -40.34 5.38
CA THR A 421 40.92 -41.45 4.74
C THR A 421 40.87 -41.38 3.22
N GLU A 422 39.81 -40.78 2.69
CA GLU A 422 39.61 -40.47 1.30
C GLU A 422 38.85 -39.14 1.17
N ALA A 423 39.10 -38.42 0.08
CA ALA A 423 38.33 -37.26 -0.31
C ALA A 423 38.15 -37.26 -1.83
N ALA A 424 36.89 -37.34 -2.28
CA ALA A 424 36.51 -37.20 -3.68
C ALA A 424 35.64 -35.96 -3.81
N LEU A 425 36.15 -34.94 -4.52
CA LEU A 425 35.47 -33.66 -4.64
C LEU A 425 34.54 -33.64 -5.86
N PRO A 426 33.32 -33.07 -5.74
CA PRO A 426 32.35 -33.04 -6.82
C PRO A 426 32.78 -32.07 -7.92
N ALA A 427 32.20 -32.24 -9.11
CA ALA A 427 32.54 -31.45 -10.28
C ALA A 427 32.22 -29.95 -10.15
N SER A 428 31.36 -29.61 -9.20
CA SER A 428 30.96 -28.24 -8.90
C SER A 428 32.03 -27.41 -8.20
N VAL A 429 33.07 -28.03 -7.63
CA VAL A 429 34.11 -27.33 -6.87
C VAL A 429 34.99 -26.53 -7.83
N GLU A 430 35.06 -25.23 -7.60
CA GLU A 430 35.77 -24.23 -8.40
C GLU A 430 37.01 -23.70 -7.66
N GLU A 431 37.02 -23.75 -6.32
CA GLU A 431 38.11 -23.22 -5.48
C GLU A 431 38.49 -24.17 -4.34
N ILE A 432 39.80 -24.38 -4.17
CA ILE A 432 40.41 -25.10 -3.05
C ILE A 432 41.49 -24.20 -2.45
N GLY A 433 41.29 -23.77 -1.21
CA GLY A 433 42.17 -22.85 -0.51
C GLY A 433 43.47 -23.49 -0.04
N MET A 434 44.43 -22.63 0.30
CA MET A 434 45.75 -23.01 0.80
C MET A 434 45.64 -23.94 2.01
N GLY A 435 46.30 -25.09 1.92
CA GLY A 435 46.39 -26.10 2.96
C GLY A 435 45.06 -26.75 3.34
N ALA A 436 44.05 -26.69 2.47
CA ALA A 436 42.71 -27.23 2.72
C ALA A 436 42.73 -28.65 3.29
N PHE A 437 43.65 -29.52 2.83
CA PHE A 437 43.79 -30.89 3.35
C PHE A 437 45.14 -31.16 4.03
N SER A 438 45.92 -30.14 4.38
CA SER A 438 47.25 -30.34 4.96
C SER A 438 47.20 -31.07 6.31
N GLY A 439 48.15 -31.97 6.55
CA GLY A 439 48.23 -32.73 7.81
C GLY A 439 47.13 -33.78 8.02
N CYS A 440 46.32 -34.09 6.99
CA CYS A 440 45.40 -35.23 7.03
C CYS A 440 46.19 -36.55 6.99
N ASN A 441 46.75 -36.94 8.13
CA ASN A 441 47.75 -38.02 8.21
C ASN A 441 47.23 -39.40 7.80
N SER A 442 45.92 -39.58 7.71
CA SER A 442 45.26 -40.83 7.29
C SER A 442 44.78 -40.82 5.84
N LEU A 443 44.89 -39.69 5.13
CA LEU A 443 44.34 -39.50 3.79
C LEU A 443 45.16 -40.30 2.77
N ALA A 444 44.59 -41.39 2.28
CA ALA A 444 45.24 -42.31 1.35
C ALA A 444 44.97 -41.96 -0.12
N ARG A 445 43.81 -41.34 -0.39
CA ARG A 445 43.33 -40.97 -1.72
C ARG A 445 42.72 -39.57 -1.72
N LEU A 446 43.22 -38.71 -2.61
CA LEU A 446 42.65 -37.40 -2.90
C LEU A 446 42.30 -37.31 -4.39
N ASP A 447 41.00 -37.24 -4.70
CA ASP A 447 40.48 -37.21 -6.06
C ASP A 447 39.86 -35.85 -6.37
N LEU A 448 40.57 -35.08 -7.18
CA LEU A 448 40.18 -33.76 -7.67
C LEU A 448 39.84 -33.79 -9.16
N SER A 449 39.83 -34.98 -9.78
CA SER A 449 39.80 -35.14 -11.25
C SER A 449 38.60 -34.45 -11.90
N GLN A 450 37.43 -34.54 -11.26
CA GLN A 450 36.19 -34.00 -11.78
C GLN A 450 35.99 -32.51 -11.49
N THR A 451 36.80 -31.92 -10.59
CA THR A 451 36.61 -30.53 -10.15
C THR A 451 36.80 -29.53 -11.29
N ALA A 452 36.16 -28.37 -11.18
CA ALA A 452 36.28 -27.25 -12.11
C ALA A 452 37.47 -26.32 -11.79
N VAL A 453 38.36 -26.73 -10.89
CA VAL A 453 39.52 -25.95 -10.44
C VAL A 453 40.53 -25.78 -11.58
N THR A 454 40.86 -24.54 -11.92
CA THR A 454 41.85 -24.20 -12.95
C THR A 454 43.20 -23.80 -12.37
N SER A 455 43.26 -23.38 -11.10
CA SER A 455 44.48 -22.93 -10.43
C SER A 455 44.53 -23.42 -8.98
N MET A 456 45.69 -23.90 -8.56
CA MET A 456 45.91 -24.37 -7.18
C MET A 456 47.16 -23.72 -6.58
N TYR A 457 47.10 -23.36 -5.30
CA TYR A 457 48.23 -22.80 -4.56
C TYR A 457 48.35 -23.45 -3.19
N ASP A 458 49.38 -24.28 -3.01
CA ASP A 458 49.68 -25.03 -1.77
C ASP A 458 48.46 -25.70 -1.14
N PRO A 459 47.61 -26.44 -1.90
CA PRO A 459 46.35 -26.99 -1.39
C PRO A 459 46.56 -28.07 -0.32
N VAL A 460 47.74 -28.68 -0.30
CA VAL A 460 48.13 -29.78 0.59
C VAL A 460 49.57 -29.63 1.05
N SER A 461 49.85 -30.14 2.23
CA SER A 461 51.18 -30.16 2.84
C SER A 461 51.20 -31.31 3.84
N TYR A 462 52.31 -32.07 3.89
CA TYR A 462 52.48 -33.21 4.80
C TYR A 462 51.31 -34.22 4.78
N LEU A 463 51.35 -35.17 3.85
CA LEU A 463 50.35 -36.23 3.75
C LEU A 463 51.02 -37.61 3.73
N PRO A 464 51.46 -38.14 4.89
CA PRO A 464 52.29 -39.35 4.96
C PRO A 464 51.59 -40.65 4.52
N ALA A 465 50.26 -40.66 4.46
CA ALA A 465 49.48 -41.82 3.99
C ALA A 465 49.06 -41.73 2.51
N LEU A 466 49.25 -40.59 1.85
CA LEU A 466 48.71 -40.35 0.52
C LEU A 466 49.42 -41.21 -0.53
N THR A 467 48.66 -42.11 -1.16
CA THR A 467 49.16 -43.01 -2.22
C THR A 467 48.62 -42.67 -3.60
N GLU A 468 47.47 -42.00 -3.67
CA GLU A 468 46.80 -41.66 -4.92
C GLU A 468 46.35 -40.19 -4.88
N LEU A 469 46.83 -39.42 -5.85
CA LEU A 469 46.44 -38.02 -6.07
C LEU A 469 46.00 -37.86 -7.52
N LEU A 470 44.73 -37.54 -7.74
CA LEU A 470 44.18 -37.26 -9.06
C LEU A 470 43.93 -35.75 -9.20
N LEU A 471 44.60 -35.12 -10.16
CA LEU A 471 44.52 -33.67 -10.38
C LEU A 471 43.34 -33.28 -11.27
N PRO A 472 42.82 -32.03 -11.15
CA PRO A 472 41.72 -31.56 -11.99
C PRO A 472 42.05 -31.65 -13.49
N HIS A 473 41.14 -32.18 -14.30
CA HIS A 473 41.37 -32.28 -15.75
C HIS A 473 41.56 -30.91 -16.42
N GLY A 474 40.94 -29.86 -15.87
CA GLY A 474 41.01 -28.48 -16.35
C GLY A 474 42.13 -27.64 -15.72
N LEU A 475 43.08 -28.24 -14.99
CA LEU A 475 44.14 -27.49 -14.33
C LEU A 475 45.03 -26.75 -15.33
N GLU A 476 45.18 -25.44 -15.16
CA GLU A 476 46.03 -24.55 -15.97
C GLU A 476 47.33 -24.19 -15.24
N SER A 477 47.28 -24.03 -13.91
CA SER A 477 48.44 -23.76 -13.07
C SER A 477 48.35 -24.43 -11.69
N GLY A 478 49.48 -24.85 -11.14
CA GLY A 478 49.52 -25.44 -9.80
C GLY A 478 50.85 -25.22 -9.09
N ASP A 479 50.83 -24.63 -7.90
CA ASP A 479 51.99 -24.49 -7.03
C ASP A 479 51.82 -25.37 -5.78
N GLY A 480 52.90 -26.05 -5.37
CA GLY A 480 52.91 -26.96 -4.21
C GLY A 480 51.85 -28.05 -4.22
N VAL A 481 51.59 -28.63 -5.40
CA VAL A 481 50.48 -29.56 -5.60
C VAL A 481 50.73 -30.94 -4.95
N LEU A 482 52.00 -31.34 -4.82
CA LEU A 482 52.37 -32.62 -4.23
C LEU A 482 52.91 -32.43 -2.81
N PRO A 483 52.31 -33.07 -1.79
CA PRO A 483 52.79 -32.90 -0.43
C PRO A 483 54.09 -33.68 -0.20
N TYR A 484 54.97 -33.14 0.63
CA TYR A 484 56.12 -33.88 1.15
C TYR A 484 55.68 -35.07 2.01
N ASP A 485 56.55 -36.08 2.12
CA ASP A 485 56.32 -37.39 2.76
C ASP A 485 55.16 -38.24 2.19
N SER A 486 54.53 -37.81 1.09
CA SER A 486 53.55 -38.64 0.40
C SER A 486 54.16 -39.92 -0.16
N GLN A 487 53.31 -40.94 -0.31
CA GLN A 487 53.61 -42.25 -0.87
C GLN A 487 53.15 -42.36 -2.33
N VAL A 488 52.90 -41.22 -3.00
CA VAL A 488 52.50 -41.16 -4.40
C VAL A 488 53.69 -41.51 -5.27
N GLU A 489 53.67 -42.68 -5.91
CA GLU A 489 54.77 -43.16 -6.75
C GLU A 489 54.71 -42.64 -8.20
N ALA A 490 53.52 -42.25 -8.65
CA ALA A 490 53.28 -41.77 -10.01
C ALA A 490 52.33 -40.57 -9.99
N LEU A 491 52.68 -39.52 -10.74
CA LEU A 491 51.86 -38.32 -10.88
C LEU A 491 51.57 -38.03 -12.35
N VAL A 492 50.30 -37.79 -12.67
CA VAL A 492 49.87 -37.36 -14.01
C VAL A 492 49.59 -35.86 -13.97
N ILE A 493 50.40 -35.07 -14.67
CA ILE A 493 50.17 -33.63 -14.82
C ILE A 493 49.23 -33.41 -16.02
N PRO A 494 48.07 -32.74 -15.83
CA PRO A 494 47.09 -32.53 -16.90
C PRO A 494 47.63 -31.76 -18.12
N ASP A 495 47.08 -32.04 -19.31
CA ASP A 495 47.54 -31.48 -20.59
C ASP A 495 47.41 -29.95 -20.72
N GLY A 496 46.56 -29.33 -19.91
CA GLY A 496 46.35 -27.88 -19.91
C GLY A 496 47.39 -27.10 -19.10
N VAL A 497 48.19 -27.77 -18.27
CA VAL A 497 49.04 -27.13 -17.28
C VAL A 497 50.20 -26.39 -17.95
N THR A 498 50.35 -25.11 -17.68
CA THR A 498 51.42 -24.26 -18.22
C THR A 498 52.46 -23.87 -17.18
N GLU A 499 52.09 -23.88 -15.90
CA GLU A 499 52.95 -23.63 -14.74
C GLU A 499 52.66 -24.69 -13.67
N PHE A 500 53.69 -25.40 -13.22
CA PHE A 500 53.53 -26.47 -12.25
C PHE A 500 54.74 -26.55 -11.31
N SER A 501 54.46 -26.68 -10.02
CA SER A 501 55.43 -27.02 -9.00
C SER A 501 54.91 -28.10 -8.06
N ILE A 502 55.79 -29.04 -7.73
CA ILE A 502 55.54 -30.06 -6.71
C ILE A 502 55.83 -29.56 -5.29
N HIS A 503 56.52 -28.44 -5.08
CA HIS A 503 56.70 -27.85 -3.75
C HIS A 503 56.43 -26.34 -3.74
N GLY A 504 55.71 -25.86 -2.74
CA GLY A 504 55.49 -24.42 -2.56
C GLY A 504 56.75 -23.67 -2.13
N ASN A 505 56.66 -22.34 -2.13
CA ASN A 505 57.77 -21.40 -1.87
C ASN A 505 58.52 -21.60 -0.53
N ASP A 506 57.97 -22.35 0.43
CA ASP A 506 58.51 -22.53 1.79
C ASP A 506 58.89 -23.98 2.17
N SER A 507 58.75 -24.96 1.26
CA SER A 507 59.03 -26.38 1.54
C SER A 507 60.32 -26.89 0.88
N PHE A 508 61.39 -27.01 1.67
CA PHE A 508 62.64 -27.69 1.27
C PHE A 508 62.60 -29.22 1.48
N TYR A 509 61.42 -29.79 1.73
CA TYR A 509 61.29 -31.20 2.11
C TYR A 509 61.25 -32.09 0.86
N PRO A 510 62.10 -33.14 0.79
CA PRO A 510 62.11 -34.03 -0.35
C PRO A 510 60.84 -34.89 -0.40
N ASN A 511 60.38 -35.18 -1.61
CA ASN A 511 59.49 -36.28 -1.89
C ASN A 511 60.34 -37.50 -2.28
N GLU A 512 60.36 -38.50 -1.41
CA GLU A 512 61.17 -39.71 -1.57
C GLU A 512 60.42 -40.87 -2.27
N ALA A 513 59.14 -40.68 -2.62
CA ALA A 513 58.30 -41.74 -3.17
C ALA A 513 58.03 -41.61 -4.67
N LEU A 514 58.00 -40.38 -5.20
CA LEU A 514 57.65 -40.11 -6.59
C LEU A 514 58.73 -40.66 -7.54
N LYS A 515 58.40 -41.76 -8.23
CA LYS A 515 59.29 -42.44 -9.18
C LYS A 515 59.03 -42.04 -10.61
N SER A 516 57.80 -41.65 -10.93
CA SER A 516 57.42 -41.32 -12.31
C SER A 516 56.44 -40.17 -12.45
N ILE A 517 56.58 -39.43 -13.55
CA ILE A 517 55.71 -38.30 -13.88
C ILE A 517 55.28 -38.38 -15.34
N VAL A 518 54.00 -38.19 -15.62
CA VAL A 518 53.51 -37.89 -16.98
C VAL A 518 53.58 -36.38 -17.17
N TRP A 519 54.40 -35.96 -18.14
CA TRP A 519 54.71 -34.55 -18.39
C TRP A 519 54.03 -34.06 -19.68
N PRO A 520 53.19 -33.01 -19.62
CA PRO A 520 52.42 -32.55 -20.75
C PRO A 520 53.24 -31.65 -21.69
N VAL A 521 52.84 -31.56 -22.95
CA VAL A 521 53.53 -30.70 -23.94
C VAL A 521 53.42 -29.22 -23.56
N SER A 522 52.36 -28.83 -22.85
CA SER A 522 52.07 -27.46 -22.41
C SER A 522 53.05 -26.91 -21.37
N LEU A 523 53.63 -27.77 -20.52
CA LEU A 523 54.53 -27.36 -19.45
C LEU A 523 55.94 -27.12 -20.01
N LYS A 524 56.30 -25.84 -20.13
CA LYS A 524 57.53 -25.37 -20.79
C LYS A 524 58.66 -24.97 -19.84
N SER A 525 58.42 -25.06 -18.53
CA SER A 525 59.42 -24.82 -17.51
C SER A 525 59.28 -25.81 -16.38
N ALA A 526 60.39 -26.08 -15.68
CA ALA A 526 60.39 -26.86 -14.45
C ALA A 526 60.67 -25.94 -13.27
N SER A 527 59.83 -26.04 -12.25
CA SER A 527 60.04 -25.43 -10.95
C SER A 527 59.52 -26.41 -9.91
N GLY A 528 60.24 -26.58 -8.81
CA GLY A 528 59.78 -27.46 -7.75
C GLY A 528 60.28 -28.90 -7.82
N PHE A 529 60.76 -29.38 -8.97
CA PHE A 529 60.98 -30.83 -9.14
C PHE A 529 62.24 -31.34 -8.46
N ASN A 530 63.16 -30.47 -8.06
CA ASN A 530 64.32 -30.86 -7.23
C ASN A 530 63.92 -31.57 -5.92
N ALA A 531 62.68 -31.40 -5.45
CA ALA A 531 62.17 -32.13 -4.30
C ALA A 531 61.93 -33.63 -4.59
N ALA A 532 61.67 -34.03 -5.85
CA ALA A 532 61.40 -35.42 -6.23
C ALA A 532 62.68 -36.26 -6.33
N VAL A 533 63.36 -36.47 -5.20
CA VAL A 533 64.70 -37.11 -5.15
C VAL A 533 64.72 -38.56 -5.62
N ALA A 534 63.57 -39.22 -5.70
CA ALA A 534 63.40 -40.59 -6.18
C ALA A 534 62.91 -40.68 -7.63
N LEU A 535 62.83 -39.56 -8.36
CA LEU A 535 62.32 -39.54 -9.73
C LEU A 535 63.25 -40.34 -10.65
N GLU A 536 62.72 -41.40 -11.26
CA GLU A 536 63.46 -42.30 -12.16
C GLU A 536 63.05 -42.10 -13.61
N THR A 537 61.75 -41.85 -13.88
CA THR A 537 61.21 -41.81 -15.24
C THR A 537 60.25 -40.65 -15.48
N VAL A 538 60.43 -39.92 -16.57
CA VAL A 538 59.45 -38.97 -17.09
C VAL A 538 58.84 -39.50 -18.39
N TYR A 539 57.52 -39.63 -18.40
CA TYR A 539 56.73 -39.96 -19.58
C TYR A 539 56.28 -38.65 -20.25
N TYR A 540 57.06 -38.18 -21.21
CA TYR A 540 56.77 -36.94 -21.94
C TYR A 540 55.82 -37.20 -23.10
N ARG A 541 54.71 -36.45 -23.14
CA ARG A 541 53.70 -36.55 -24.20
C ARG A 541 54.18 -36.03 -25.56
N GLY A 542 55.23 -35.20 -25.58
CA GLY A 542 55.79 -34.63 -26.81
C GLY A 542 57.00 -35.38 -27.36
N SER A 543 57.61 -34.80 -28.39
CA SER A 543 58.82 -35.31 -29.03
C SER A 543 60.10 -34.95 -28.28
N GLU A 544 61.19 -35.68 -28.54
CA GLU A 544 62.53 -35.37 -28.00
C GLU A 544 62.99 -33.94 -28.33
N LEU A 545 62.63 -33.42 -29.50
CA LEU A 545 62.94 -32.04 -29.89
C LEU A 545 62.22 -31.03 -28.99
N GLU A 546 60.94 -31.25 -28.69
CA GLU A 546 60.17 -30.36 -27.82
C GLU A 546 60.66 -30.41 -26.37
N TRP A 547 61.08 -31.58 -25.89
CA TRP A 547 61.70 -31.74 -24.58
C TRP A 547 62.98 -30.90 -24.44
N SER A 548 63.83 -30.88 -25.48
CA SER A 548 65.08 -30.09 -25.48
C SER A 548 64.87 -28.57 -25.41
N LEU A 549 63.64 -28.10 -25.58
CA LEU A 549 63.26 -26.69 -25.53
C LEU A 549 62.64 -26.28 -24.18
N ILE A 550 62.45 -27.21 -23.25
CA ILE A 550 61.92 -26.92 -21.91
C ILE A 550 63.00 -26.21 -21.09
N ASP A 551 62.61 -25.14 -20.38
CA ASP A 551 63.49 -24.41 -19.48
C ASP A 551 63.53 -25.09 -18.11
N PHE A 552 64.57 -25.88 -17.86
CA PHE A 552 64.77 -26.55 -16.58
C PHE A 552 65.47 -25.67 -15.54
N GLY A 553 65.97 -24.48 -15.89
CA GLY A 553 66.66 -23.59 -14.95
C GLY A 553 67.69 -24.30 -14.07
N ASP A 554 67.56 -24.12 -12.75
CA ASP A 554 68.42 -24.74 -11.73
C ASP A 554 68.16 -26.25 -11.52
N GLU A 555 67.12 -26.82 -12.15
CA GLU A 555 66.74 -28.23 -12.06
C GLU A 555 67.35 -29.08 -13.19
N ALA A 556 68.11 -28.47 -14.10
CA ALA A 556 68.69 -29.16 -15.25
C ALA A 556 69.57 -30.35 -14.86
N GLU A 557 70.30 -30.27 -13.74
CA GLU A 557 71.11 -31.40 -13.24
C GLU A 557 70.24 -32.54 -12.71
N HIS A 558 69.07 -32.23 -12.12
CA HIS A 558 68.14 -33.23 -11.61
C HIS A 558 67.55 -34.06 -12.77
N PHE A 559 67.03 -33.40 -13.80
CA PHE A 559 66.46 -34.07 -14.97
C PHE A 559 67.50 -34.74 -15.88
N ALA A 560 68.78 -34.37 -15.80
CA ALA A 560 69.84 -35.05 -16.56
C ALA A 560 70.05 -36.52 -16.14
N ALA A 561 69.62 -36.90 -14.93
CA ALA A 561 69.72 -38.26 -14.41
C ALA A 561 68.45 -39.10 -14.60
N VAL A 562 67.38 -38.52 -15.14
CA VAL A 562 66.04 -39.13 -15.26
C VAL A 562 65.86 -39.73 -16.65
N ASP A 563 65.31 -40.94 -16.73
CA ASP A 563 64.97 -41.58 -18.01
C ASP A 563 63.73 -40.93 -18.63
N VAL A 564 63.81 -40.46 -19.87
CA VAL A 564 62.68 -39.79 -20.55
C VAL A 564 62.12 -40.67 -21.66
N VAL A 565 60.83 -40.97 -21.58
CA VAL A 565 60.05 -41.68 -22.62
C VAL A 565 59.25 -40.67 -23.42
N TYR A 566 59.57 -40.53 -24.71
CA TYR A 566 58.94 -39.55 -25.60
C TYR A 566 57.71 -40.10 -26.33
N ASN A 567 56.82 -39.21 -26.76
CA ASN A 567 55.55 -39.52 -27.44
C ASN A 567 54.69 -40.51 -26.63
N TYR A 568 54.64 -40.34 -25.31
CA TYR A 568 53.83 -41.17 -24.45
C TYR A 568 52.33 -40.88 -24.67
N GLU A 569 51.56 -41.92 -25.01
CA GLU A 569 50.10 -41.84 -25.25
C GLU A 569 49.27 -42.50 -24.15
N GLY A 570 49.89 -42.92 -23.04
CA GLY A 570 49.18 -43.55 -21.92
C GLY A 570 48.47 -42.54 -21.01
N GLU A 571 47.46 -43.03 -20.29
CA GLU A 571 46.79 -42.32 -19.20
C GLU A 571 47.59 -42.39 -17.90
#